data_AF-A0A2G6R6I8-F1
#
_entry.id   AF-A0A2G6R6I8-F1
#
_cell.length_a   1.000
_cell.length_b   1.000
_cell.length_c   1.000
_cell.angle_alpha   90.00
_cell.angle_beta   90.00
_cell.angle_gamma   90.00
#
_symmetry.space_group_name_H-M   'P 1'
#
loop_
_entity.id
_entity.type
_entity.pdbx_description
1 polymer ?
#
loop_
_entity_poly.entity_id
_entity_poly.type
_entity_poly.pdbx_seq_one_letter_code
_entity_poly.pdbx_strand_id
1 'polypeptide(L)'
;MQYKNSIEKFTEIFKKSNLSISKFASLIGKDRRTVTSWIDNISQIEPNDEVKDKICSIFRYPNSIWDEQCSSNDFIKLITEIPQKEVRIIDDDYLGRLSYIMNLEEGGRFVIQAQFPGPMYRDTAVKKVYKTKTSPEIEELKKKRIEKMLRYDYDTTEWYSIKSVLSFCFASIGNFYTKEEKIKLLELMYELFHNNYNKKLFLFDSFSRKIYGIETNYISINVKQKILFFKSPIESVFIEIQNKNLVERMHKYYSSPVQAPSHVNFLESVKIIKILQDALKYNNNLKQTYEMINRMTNYGELFYNNLSVDLQKEVTSPVKLKR
;
A
#
# COMPACT_ATOMS: atom_id res chain seq x y z
N MET A 1 31.20 -23.72 8.55
CA MET A 1 32.36 -22.94 8.08
C MET A 1 32.64 -21.85 9.10
N GLN A 2 33.91 -21.58 9.42
CA GLN A 2 34.29 -20.53 10.36
C GLN A 2 34.75 -19.31 9.56
N TYR A 3 34.03 -18.19 9.64
CA TYR A 3 34.38 -16.91 8.99
C TYR A 3 35.36 -16.16 9.90
N LYS A 4 36.65 -16.24 9.62
CA LYS A 4 37.74 -15.71 10.45
C LYS A 4 38.14 -14.29 10.12
N ASN A 5 37.89 -13.82 8.89
CA ASN A 5 38.32 -12.49 8.43
C ASN A 5 37.22 -11.78 7.64
N SER A 6 37.41 -10.47 7.41
CA SER A 6 36.41 -9.65 6.71
C SER A 6 36.21 -10.09 5.25
N ILE A 7 37.22 -10.71 4.64
CA ILE A 7 37.21 -11.18 3.24
C ILE A 7 36.28 -12.39 3.07
N GLU A 8 36.30 -13.33 4.00
CA GLU A 8 35.42 -14.49 4.00
C GLU A 8 33.95 -14.08 4.19
N LYS A 9 33.69 -13.13 5.12
CA LYS A 9 32.36 -12.53 5.31
C LYS A 9 31.90 -11.79 4.05
N PHE A 10 32.78 -11.01 3.42
CA PHE A 10 32.52 -10.32 2.16
C PHE A 10 32.14 -11.29 1.04
N THR A 11 32.88 -12.39 0.92
CA THR A 11 32.67 -13.40 -0.12
C THR A 11 31.31 -14.09 0.03
N GLU A 12 30.89 -14.38 1.26
CA GLU A 12 29.57 -14.94 1.53
C GLU A 12 28.44 -13.96 1.18
N ILE A 13 28.59 -12.68 1.54
CA ILE A 13 27.64 -11.62 1.17
C ILE A 13 27.53 -11.49 -0.34
N PHE A 14 28.65 -11.52 -1.06
CA PHE A 14 28.67 -11.49 -2.51
C PHE A 14 27.89 -12.68 -3.10
N LYS A 15 28.18 -13.91 -2.66
CA LYS A 15 27.48 -15.13 -3.10
C LYS A 15 25.98 -15.03 -2.86
N LYS A 16 25.56 -14.55 -1.69
CA LYS A 16 24.15 -14.35 -1.34
C LYS A 16 23.44 -13.27 -2.15
N SER A 17 24.16 -12.24 -2.57
CA SER A 17 23.56 -11.11 -3.29
C SER A 17 23.00 -11.50 -4.66
N ASN A 18 23.45 -12.62 -5.25
CA ASN A 18 23.15 -13.02 -6.63
C ASN A 18 23.44 -11.92 -7.67
N LEU A 19 24.34 -10.98 -7.36
CA LEU A 19 24.75 -9.90 -8.25
C LEU A 19 25.96 -10.31 -9.09
N SER A 20 26.09 -9.73 -10.29
CA SER A 20 27.33 -9.82 -11.05
C SER A 20 28.45 -9.04 -10.36
N ILE A 21 29.71 -9.47 -10.52
CA ILE A 21 30.88 -8.79 -9.94
C ILE A 21 30.89 -7.31 -10.35
N SER A 22 30.58 -6.99 -11.61
CA SER A 22 30.52 -5.61 -12.10
C SER A 22 29.45 -4.78 -11.37
N LYS A 23 28.28 -5.36 -11.11
CA LYS A 23 27.20 -4.66 -10.40
C LYS A 23 27.53 -4.48 -8.93
N PHE A 24 28.10 -5.51 -8.29
CA PHE A 24 28.51 -5.46 -6.90
C PHE A 24 29.62 -4.42 -6.67
N ALA A 25 30.64 -4.40 -7.54
CA ALA A 25 31.74 -3.44 -7.48
C ALA A 25 31.25 -1.98 -7.62
N SER A 26 30.33 -1.73 -8.56
CA SER A 26 29.69 -0.42 -8.73
C SER A 26 28.92 0.04 -7.49
N LEU A 27 28.26 -0.89 -6.78
CA LEU A 27 27.47 -0.57 -5.59
C LEU A 27 28.34 -0.12 -4.40
N ILE A 28 29.49 -0.77 -4.20
CA ILE A 28 30.42 -0.43 -3.11
C ILE A 28 31.46 0.63 -3.50
N GLY A 29 31.44 1.11 -4.75
CA GLY A 29 32.37 2.12 -5.25
C GLY A 29 33.81 1.62 -5.39
N LYS A 30 33.98 0.36 -5.81
CA LYS A 30 35.29 -0.26 -6.10
C LYS A 30 35.35 -0.73 -7.54
N ASP A 31 36.55 -0.95 -8.04
CA ASP A 31 36.75 -1.53 -9.37
C ASP A 31 36.56 -3.06 -9.35
N ARG A 32 36.31 -3.62 -10.53
CA ARG A 32 36.05 -5.05 -10.70
C ARG A 32 37.23 -5.92 -10.26
N ARG A 33 38.47 -5.49 -10.49
CA ARG A 33 39.67 -6.29 -10.17
C ARG A 33 39.85 -6.42 -8.67
N THR A 34 39.63 -5.34 -7.93
CA THR A 34 39.66 -5.33 -6.47
C THR A 34 38.63 -6.30 -5.89
N VAL A 35 37.38 -6.25 -6.37
CA VAL A 35 36.32 -7.17 -5.89
C VAL A 35 36.63 -8.63 -6.25
N THR A 36 37.13 -8.90 -7.45
CA THR A 36 37.59 -10.25 -7.84
C THR A 36 38.72 -10.75 -6.94
N SER A 37 39.69 -9.89 -6.61
CA SER A 37 40.81 -10.28 -5.73
C SER A 37 40.38 -10.65 -4.31
N TRP A 38 39.28 -10.08 -3.81
CA TRP A 38 38.67 -10.46 -2.54
C TRP A 38 37.88 -11.76 -2.64
N ILE A 39 37.10 -11.96 -3.70
CA ILE A 39 36.31 -13.18 -3.92
C ILE A 39 37.22 -14.41 -4.09
N ASP A 40 38.30 -14.25 -4.85
CA ASP A 40 39.27 -15.32 -5.12
C ASP A 40 40.29 -15.50 -3.98
N ASN A 41 40.16 -14.70 -2.90
CA ASN A 41 41.03 -14.72 -1.73
C ASN A 41 42.52 -14.55 -2.05
N ILE A 42 42.83 -13.79 -3.12
CA ILE A 42 44.20 -13.52 -3.60
C ILE A 42 44.82 -12.36 -2.80
N SER A 43 43.99 -11.40 -2.37
CA SER A 43 44.42 -10.23 -1.62
C SER A 43 44.40 -10.48 -0.11
N GLN A 44 45.44 -10.01 0.59
CA GLN A 44 45.48 -9.93 2.06
C GLN A 44 44.93 -8.60 2.59
N ILE A 45 44.59 -7.66 1.70
CA ILE A 45 44.09 -6.33 2.07
C ILE A 45 42.58 -6.44 2.32
N GLU A 46 42.15 -6.24 3.56
CA GLU A 46 40.74 -6.29 3.91
C GLU A 46 39.92 -5.11 3.35
N PRO A 47 38.60 -5.28 3.15
CA PRO A 47 37.69 -4.15 2.90
C PRO A 47 37.80 -3.10 4.00
N ASN A 48 37.97 -1.84 3.63
CA ASN A 48 37.99 -0.72 4.57
C ASN A 48 36.58 -0.43 5.14
N ASP A 49 36.51 0.38 6.20
CA ASP A 49 35.25 0.68 6.88
C ASP A 49 34.22 1.35 5.96
N GLU A 50 34.68 2.18 5.02
CA GLU A 50 33.80 2.78 4.00
C GLU A 50 33.08 1.72 3.15
N VAL A 51 33.77 0.64 2.76
CA VAL A 51 33.18 -0.48 2.03
C VAL A 51 32.25 -1.29 2.93
N LYS A 52 32.65 -1.56 4.17
CA LYS A 52 31.85 -2.29 5.16
C LYS A 52 30.52 -1.56 5.45
N ASP A 53 30.58 -0.24 5.64
CA ASP A 53 29.41 0.62 5.87
C ASP A 53 28.50 0.68 4.64
N LYS A 54 29.07 0.77 3.42
CA LYS A 54 28.29 0.70 2.18
C LYS A 54 27.56 -0.64 2.05
N ILE A 55 28.21 -1.75 2.38
CA ILE A 55 27.58 -3.08 2.36
C ILE A 55 26.44 -3.13 3.38
N CYS A 56 26.67 -2.70 4.62
CA CYS A 56 25.63 -2.64 5.65
C CYS A 56 24.45 -1.76 5.21
N SER A 57 24.71 -0.61 4.58
CA SER A 57 23.67 0.30 4.11
C SER A 57 22.84 -0.29 2.96
N ILE A 58 23.52 -0.87 1.96
CA ILE A 58 22.90 -1.37 0.73
C ILE A 58 22.09 -2.63 1.00
N PHE A 59 22.66 -3.57 1.75
CA PHE A 59 22.03 -4.85 2.06
C PHE A 59 21.28 -4.85 3.41
N ARG A 60 21.30 -3.72 4.13
CA ARG A 60 20.62 -3.50 5.42
C ARG A 60 21.04 -4.47 6.52
N TYR A 61 22.31 -4.86 6.52
CA TYR A 61 22.88 -5.63 7.61
C TYR A 61 23.28 -4.73 8.78
N PRO A 62 23.16 -5.18 10.04
CA PRO A 62 23.69 -4.43 11.17
C PRO A 62 25.23 -4.39 11.11
N ASN A 63 25.84 -3.29 11.55
CA ASN A 63 27.31 -3.16 11.55
C ASN A 63 28.02 -4.26 12.34
N SER A 64 27.33 -4.87 13.31
CA SER A 64 27.84 -5.96 14.12
C SER A 64 28.20 -7.23 13.33
N ILE A 65 27.81 -7.34 12.05
CA ILE A 65 28.29 -8.45 11.20
C ILE A 65 29.81 -8.42 11.03
N TRP A 66 30.45 -7.26 11.17
CA TRP A 66 31.90 -7.08 11.00
C TRP A 66 32.68 -7.26 12.30
N ASP A 67 32.02 -7.29 13.46
CA ASP A 67 32.67 -7.41 14.76
C ASP A 67 33.44 -8.73 14.89
N GLU A 68 34.59 -8.69 15.56
CA GLU A 68 35.41 -9.88 15.85
C GLU A 68 34.66 -10.90 16.73
N GLN A 69 33.72 -10.43 17.54
CA GLN A 69 32.88 -11.25 18.42
C GLN A 69 31.70 -11.90 17.68
N CYS A 70 31.43 -11.52 16.42
CA CYS A 70 30.33 -12.08 15.64
C CYS A 70 30.68 -13.51 15.20
N SER A 71 30.06 -14.50 15.85
CA SER A 71 30.30 -15.91 15.52
C SER A 71 29.82 -16.23 14.10
N SER A 72 30.37 -17.29 13.51
CA SER A 72 30.00 -17.69 12.13
C SER A 72 28.52 -18.06 11.99
N ASN A 73 27.91 -18.60 13.05
CA ASN A 73 26.48 -18.89 13.07
C ASN A 73 25.66 -17.59 13.18
N ASP A 74 26.09 -16.63 14.01
CA ASP A 74 25.42 -15.34 14.15
C ASP A 74 25.52 -14.52 12.85
N PHE A 75 26.68 -14.53 12.21
CA PHE A 75 26.88 -13.89 10.91
C PHE A 75 25.91 -14.44 9.86
N ILE A 76 25.85 -15.76 9.69
CA ILE A 76 24.91 -16.40 8.75
C ILE A 76 23.47 -16.05 9.10
N LYS A 77 23.11 -16.07 10.38
CA LYS A 77 21.77 -15.70 10.84
C LYS A 77 21.44 -14.25 10.45
N LEU A 78 22.33 -13.30 10.70
CA LEU A 78 22.14 -11.88 10.43
C LEU A 78 22.05 -11.54 8.94
N ILE A 79 22.72 -12.29 8.06
CA ILE A 79 22.64 -12.09 6.60
C ILE A 79 21.51 -12.91 5.93
N THR A 80 20.85 -13.80 6.67
CA THR A 80 19.83 -14.73 6.15
C THR A 80 18.43 -14.43 6.67
N GLU A 81 18.31 -14.04 7.94
CA GLU A 81 17.03 -13.73 8.54
C GLU A 81 16.63 -12.29 8.21
N ILE A 82 15.47 -12.12 7.58
CA ILE A 82 14.74 -10.85 7.66
C ILE A 82 14.56 -10.58 9.16
N PRO A 83 14.86 -9.38 9.68
CA PRO A 83 14.72 -9.11 11.11
C PRO A 83 13.30 -9.45 11.58
N GLN A 84 13.11 -10.60 12.23
CA GLN A 84 11.80 -11.06 12.70
C GLN A 84 11.18 -10.10 13.73
N LYS A 85 12.00 -9.22 14.32
CA LYS A 85 11.53 -8.13 15.19
C LYS A 85 10.70 -7.08 14.46
N GLU A 86 10.84 -6.93 13.15
CA GLU A 86 10.18 -5.84 12.40
C GLU A 86 8.95 -6.30 11.60
N VAL A 87 8.72 -7.60 11.50
CA VAL A 87 7.59 -8.17 10.75
C VAL A 87 6.89 -9.24 11.59
N ARG A 88 5.58 -9.07 11.81
CA ARG A 88 4.74 -10.02 12.54
C ARG A 88 3.61 -10.50 11.65
N ILE A 89 3.41 -11.82 11.58
CA ILE A 89 2.26 -12.42 10.91
C ILE A 89 1.14 -12.56 11.94
N ILE A 90 -0.06 -12.13 11.58
CA ILE A 90 -1.26 -12.24 12.39
C ILE A 90 -2.19 -13.20 11.66
N ASP A 91 -2.17 -14.44 12.14
CA ASP A 91 -3.01 -15.53 11.66
C ASP A 91 -4.14 -15.80 12.65
N ASP A 92 -4.98 -14.78 12.84
CA ASP A 92 -6.19 -14.87 13.65
C ASP A 92 -7.39 -15.26 12.79
N ASP A 93 -8.43 -15.74 13.46
CA ASP A 93 -9.75 -15.91 12.85
C ASP A 93 -10.36 -14.56 12.44
N TYR A 94 -11.55 -14.58 11.85
CA TYR A 94 -12.19 -13.33 11.40
C TYR A 94 -12.43 -12.35 12.56
N LEU A 95 -12.77 -12.85 13.75
CA LEU A 95 -13.02 -12.05 14.93
C LEU A 95 -11.74 -11.35 15.39
N GLY A 96 -10.64 -12.09 15.58
CA GLY A 96 -9.35 -11.53 15.99
C GLY A 96 -8.83 -10.50 14.99
N ARG A 97 -8.96 -10.77 13.69
CA ARG A 97 -8.62 -9.79 12.63
C ARG A 97 -9.45 -8.51 12.69
N LEU A 98 -10.76 -8.61 12.95
CA LEU A 98 -11.62 -7.44 13.06
C LEU A 98 -11.27 -6.63 14.32
N SER A 99 -11.05 -7.30 15.45
CA SER A 99 -10.58 -6.68 16.70
C SER A 99 -9.24 -5.98 16.52
N TYR A 100 -8.31 -6.60 15.81
CA TYR A 100 -7.00 -6.02 15.51
C TYR A 100 -7.10 -4.72 14.69
N ILE A 101 -7.93 -4.70 13.63
CA ILE A 101 -8.22 -3.47 12.87
C ILE A 101 -8.80 -2.39 13.80
N MET A 102 -9.78 -2.77 14.64
CA MET A 102 -10.46 -1.82 15.53
C MET A 102 -9.49 -1.16 16.52
N ASN A 103 -8.55 -1.93 17.07
CA ASN A 103 -7.53 -1.45 18.00
C ASN A 103 -6.52 -0.53 17.31
N LEU A 104 -5.98 -0.93 16.15
CA LEU A 104 -4.97 -0.11 15.47
C LEU A 104 -5.53 1.17 14.88
N GLU A 105 -6.80 1.17 14.48
CA GLU A 105 -7.46 2.35 13.95
C GLU A 105 -8.12 3.19 15.05
N GLU A 106 -7.98 2.84 16.35
CA GLU A 106 -8.69 3.48 17.48
C GLU A 106 -8.66 5.03 17.41
N GLY A 107 -7.46 5.61 17.31
CA GLY A 107 -7.22 7.05 17.30
C GLY A 107 -7.31 7.74 15.93
N GLY A 108 -7.85 7.06 14.92
CA GLY A 108 -7.96 7.54 13.55
C GLY A 108 -7.41 6.51 12.55
N ARG A 109 -7.83 6.59 11.29
CA ARG A 109 -7.40 5.66 10.25
C ARG A 109 -6.74 6.35 9.06
N PHE A 110 -5.63 5.78 8.60
CA PHE A 110 -5.01 6.12 7.32
C PHE A 110 -4.91 4.84 6.50
N VAL A 111 -5.79 4.70 5.50
CA VAL A 111 -5.95 3.45 4.76
C VAL A 111 -5.79 3.65 3.27
N ILE A 112 -5.12 2.68 2.64
CA ILE A 112 -5.00 2.57 1.19
C ILE A 112 -5.76 1.31 0.79
N GLN A 113 -6.77 1.49 -0.04
CA GLN A 113 -7.75 0.47 -0.39
C GLN A 113 -7.58 0.11 -1.87
N ALA A 114 -7.09 -1.11 -2.10
CA ALA A 114 -7.05 -1.73 -3.41
C ALA A 114 -8.43 -1.90 -4.05
N GLN A 115 -9.42 -2.28 -3.24
CA GLN A 115 -10.77 -2.62 -3.69
C GLN A 115 -11.81 -1.65 -3.16
N PHE A 116 -12.74 -1.28 -4.03
CA PHE A 116 -13.91 -0.49 -3.67
C PHE A 116 -15.16 -1.38 -3.68
N PRO A 117 -16.04 -1.28 -2.66
CA PRO A 117 -15.91 -0.43 -1.49
C PRO A 117 -15.03 -1.10 -0.41
N GLY A 118 -14.45 -0.29 0.47
CA GLY A 118 -13.61 -0.78 1.57
C GLY A 118 -14.40 -1.66 2.57
N PRO A 119 -13.72 -2.46 3.41
CA PRO A 119 -14.37 -3.43 4.30
C PRO A 119 -15.48 -2.86 5.20
N MET A 120 -15.34 -1.63 5.70
CA MET A 120 -16.37 -1.01 6.54
C MET A 120 -17.69 -0.82 5.80
N TYR A 121 -17.65 -0.31 4.57
CA TYR A 121 -18.81 -0.10 3.72
C TYR A 121 -19.46 -1.41 3.29
N ARG A 122 -18.67 -2.49 3.15
CA ARG A 122 -19.23 -3.81 2.85
C ARG A 122 -20.10 -4.34 3.98
N ASP A 123 -19.73 -4.07 5.24
CA ASP A 123 -20.54 -4.49 6.39
C ASP A 123 -21.93 -3.83 6.39
N THR A 124 -22.08 -2.63 5.81
CA THR A 124 -23.36 -1.92 5.77
C THR A 124 -24.28 -2.41 4.65
N ALA A 125 -23.73 -2.92 3.54
CA ALA A 125 -24.51 -3.30 2.36
C ALA A 125 -24.73 -4.82 2.21
N VAL A 126 -23.76 -5.64 2.61
CA VAL A 126 -23.78 -7.07 2.26
C VAL A 126 -24.55 -7.89 3.30
N LYS A 127 -25.77 -8.31 2.95
CA LYS A 127 -26.46 -9.40 3.67
C LYS A 127 -25.85 -10.76 3.25
N LYS A 128 -24.99 -11.31 4.11
CA LYS A 128 -24.58 -12.74 4.16
C LYS A 128 -24.21 -13.38 2.81
N VAL A 129 -23.07 -13.02 2.22
CA VAL A 129 -22.54 -13.73 1.04
C VAL A 129 -21.82 -15.04 1.40
N TYR A 130 -21.43 -15.22 2.66
CA TYR A 130 -20.76 -16.44 3.12
C TYR A 130 -21.52 -17.07 4.28
N LYS A 131 -21.65 -18.41 4.27
CA LYS A 131 -22.14 -19.25 5.37
C LYS A 131 -21.15 -19.25 6.56
N THR A 132 -20.77 -18.08 7.04
CA THR A 132 -20.06 -17.96 8.31
C THR A 132 -21.10 -18.01 9.41
N LYS A 133 -20.92 -18.93 10.38
CA LYS A 133 -21.59 -18.83 11.69
C LYS A 133 -21.20 -17.47 12.28
N THR A 134 -22.03 -16.44 12.07
CA THR A 134 -21.77 -15.10 12.60
C THR A 134 -21.98 -15.15 14.10
N SER A 135 -20.89 -15.16 14.85
CA SER A 135 -20.92 -14.91 16.29
C SER A 135 -21.57 -13.55 16.56
N PRO A 136 -22.41 -13.40 17.60
CA PRO A 136 -22.93 -12.10 18.03
C PRO A 136 -21.84 -11.04 18.21
N GLU A 137 -20.65 -11.45 18.66
CA GLU A 137 -19.49 -10.57 18.88
C GLU A 137 -19.00 -9.93 17.57
N ILE A 138 -19.03 -10.67 16.46
CA ILE A 138 -18.64 -10.16 15.15
C ILE A 138 -19.58 -9.03 14.72
N GLU A 139 -20.89 -9.22 14.88
CA GLU A 139 -21.88 -8.21 14.52
C GLU A 139 -21.78 -6.98 15.42
N GLU A 140 -21.46 -7.17 16.70
CA GLU A 140 -21.18 -6.06 17.61
C GLU A 140 -19.95 -5.24 17.18
N LEU A 141 -18.84 -5.91 16.83
CA LEU A 141 -17.64 -5.22 16.33
C LEU A 141 -17.88 -4.48 15.01
N LYS A 142 -18.64 -5.07 14.08
CA LYS A 142 -19.04 -4.38 12.85
C LYS A 142 -19.86 -3.14 13.15
N LYS A 143 -20.84 -3.25 14.06
CA LYS A 143 -21.66 -2.11 14.49
C LYS A 143 -20.80 -1.01 15.12
N LYS A 144 -19.92 -1.36 16.05
CA LYS A 144 -18.94 -0.43 16.65
C LYS A 144 -18.07 0.26 15.59
N ARG A 145 -17.61 -0.49 14.57
CA ARG A 145 -16.84 0.06 13.46
C ARG A 145 -17.63 1.11 12.67
N ILE A 146 -18.89 0.83 12.37
CA ILE A 146 -19.80 1.72 11.64
C ILE A 146 -20.07 2.98 12.48
N GLU A 147 -20.50 2.81 13.74
CA GLU A 147 -20.78 3.92 14.67
C GLU A 147 -19.57 4.85 14.78
N LYS A 148 -18.38 4.28 14.94
CA LYS A 148 -17.13 5.04 15.03
C LYS A 148 -16.84 5.86 13.77
N MET A 149 -17.05 5.27 12.59
CA MET A 149 -16.86 5.96 11.31
C MET A 149 -17.86 7.10 11.09
N LEU A 150 -19.09 6.93 11.56
CA LEU A 150 -20.15 7.94 11.49
C LEU A 150 -19.90 9.14 12.43
N ARG A 151 -19.08 8.99 13.47
CA ARG A 151 -18.74 10.13 14.35
C ARG A 151 -18.01 11.22 13.57
N TYR A 152 -18.45 12.46 13.75
CA TYR A 152 -17.92 13.61 13.03
C TYR A 152 -16.45 13.93 13.39
N ASP A 153 -16.06 13.70 14.64
CA ASP A 153 -14.72 13.96 15.19
C ASP A 153 -13.67 12.89 14.83
N TYR A 154 -14.09 11.75 14.28
CA TYR A 154 -13.18 10.67 13.97
C TYR A 154 -12.35 10.97 12.73
N ASP A 155 -11.02 11.03 12.90
CA ASP A 155 -10.05 11.30 11.83
C ASP A 155 -9.90 10.10 10.89
N THR A 156 -10.13 10.31 9.59
CA THR A 156 -9.96 9.28 8.55
C THR A 156 -9.37 9.87 7.28
N THR A 157 -8.36 9.20 6.75
CA THR A 157 -7.81 9.43 5.43
C THR A 157 -7.89 8.14 4.63
N GLU A 158 -8.61 8.17 3.51
CA GLU A 158 -8.83 7.00 2.66
C GLU A 158 -8.37 7.25 1.25
N TRP A 159 -7.59 6.32 0.72
CA TRP A 159 -7.11 6.32 -0.65
C TRP A 159 -7.74 5.17 -1.42
N TYR A 160 -8.44 5.45 -2.51
CA TYR A 160 -8.97 4.45 -3.43
C TYR A 160 -8.40 4.65 -4.83
N SER A 161 -8.11 3.56 -5.53
CA SER A 161 -7.73 3.66 -6.94
C SER A 161 -8.95 4.06 -7.79
N ILE A 162 -8.74 4.94 -8.76
CA ILE A 162 -9.79 5.33 -9.72
C ILE A 162 -10.35 4.10 -10.43
N LYS A 163 -9.47 3.18 -10.84
CA LYS A 163 -9.83 1.90 -11.45
C LYS A 163 -10.84 1.09 -10.62
N SER A 164 -10.61 0.95 -9.31
CA SER A 164 -11.49 0.14 -8.47
C SER A 164 -12.86 0.80 -8.29
N VAL A 165 -12.91 2.13 -8.17
CA VAL A 165 -14.17 2.90 -8.09
C VAL A 165 -14.99 2.78 -9.39
N LEU A 166 -14.35 2.95 -10.55
CA LEU A 166 -15.02 2.80 -11.85
C LEU A 166 -15.50 1.36 -12.07
N SER A 167 -14.69 0.37 -11.68
CA SER A 167 -15.08 -1.04 -11.79
C SER A 167 -16.29 -1.35 -10.91
N PHE A 168 -16.34 -0.81 -9.68
CA PHE A 168 -17.49 -0.94 -8.82
C PHE A 168 -18.77 -0.33 -9.42
N CYS A 169 -18.65 0.80 -10.11
CA CYS A 169 -19.81 1.43 -10.72
C CYS A 169 -20.28 0.65 -11.96
N PHE A 170 -19.37 0.35 -12.90
CA PHE A 170 -19.72 -0.02 -14.27
C PHE A 170 -19.33 -1.44 -14.71
N ALA A 171 -18.52 -2.18 -13.95
CA ALA A 171 -18.15 -3.53 -14.36
C ALA A 171 -19.36 -4.47 -14.26
N SER A 172 -19.58 -5.24 -15.33
CA SER A 172 -20.61 -6.27 -15.42
C SER A 172 -20.18 -7.61 -14.82
N ILE A 173 -18.89 -7.82 -14.58
CA ILE A 173 -18.30 -9.06 -14.08
C ILE A 173 -17.62 -8.80 -12.73
N GLY A 174 -17.77 -9.74 -11.80
CA GLY A 174 -17.11 -9.67 -10.47
C GLY A 174 -17.73 -8.64 -9.52
N ASN A 175 -18.92 -8.15 -9.83
CA ASN A 175 -19.64 -7.15 -9.04
C ASN A 175 -20.94 -7.73 -8.51
N PHE A 176 -20.97 -8.03 -7.21
CA PHE A 176 -22.08 -8.71 -6.55
C PHE A 176 -23.15 -7.74 -6.01
N TYR A 177 -22.97 -6.44 -6.21
CA TYR A 177 -23.89 -5.42 -5.71
C TYR A 177 -24.95 -5.09 -6.75
N THR A 178 -26.20 -5.04 -6.29
CA THR A 178 -27.31 -4.45 -7.02
C THR A 178 -27.08 -2.97 -7.27
N LYS A 179 -27.78 -2.40 -8.24
CA LYS A 179 -27.69 -0.97 -8.56
C LYS A 179 -28.04 -0.10 -7.35
N GLU A 180 -29.07 -0.49 -6.61
CA GLU A 180 -29.56 0.20 -5.42
C GLU A 180 -28.53 0.17 -4.28
N GLU A 181 -27.87 -0.97 -4.06
CA GLU A 181 -26.79 -1.08 -3.08
C GLU A 181 -25.59 -0.21 -3.47
N LYS A 182 -25.22 -0.18 -4.76
CA LYS A 182 -24.15 0.71 -5.24
C LYS A 182 -24.46 2.17 -4.97
N ILE A 183 -25.69 2.60 -5.25
CA ILE A 183 -26.14 3.97 -5.00
C ILE A 183 -26.07 4.29 -3.50
N LYS A 184 -26.57 3.41 -2.64
CA LYS A 184 -26.52 3.60 -1.17
C LYS A 184 -25.10 3.65 -0.62
N LEU A 185 -24.20 2.85 -1.17
CA LEU A 185 -22.79 2.86 -0.77
C LEU A 185 -22.09 4.17 -1.15
N LEU A 186 -22.33 4.67 -2.37
CA LEU A 186 -21.81 5.97 -2.79
C LEU A 186 -22.45 7.12 -2.00
N GLU A 187 -23.73 6.99 -1.64
CA GLU A 187 -24.44 7.94 -0.76
C GLU A 187 -23.82 8.02 0.62
N LEU A 188 -23.62 6.87 1.28
CA LEU A 188 -22.97 6.80 2.58
C LEU A 188 -21.56 7.39 2.54
N MET A 189 -20.79 7.12 1.48
CA MET A 189 -19.47 7.73 1.31
C MET A 189 -19.56 9.24 1.13
N TYR A 190 -20.49 9.72 0.30
CA TYR A 190 -20.72 11.15 0.16
C TYR A 190 -21.05 11.79 1.50
N GLU A 191 -22.00 11.26 2.27
CA GLU A 191 -22.41 11.79 3.57
C GLU A 191 -21.27 11.81 4.60
N LEU A 192 -20.41 10.78 4.61
CA LEU A 192 -19.29 10.72 5.54
C LEU A 192 -18.24 11.81 5.26
N PHE A 193 -17.90 12.03 4.00
CA PHE A 193 -16.79 12.91 3.62
C PHE A 193 -17.22 14.34 3.26
N HIS A 194 -18.47 14.54 2.87
CA HIS A 194 -18.97 15.86 2.49
C HIS A 194 -19.00 16.79 3.71
N ASN A 195 -18.36 17.95 3.56
CA ASN A 195 -18.25 18.98 4.60
C ASN A 195 -17.69 18.47 5.95
N ASN A 196 -16.85 17.42 5.93
CA ASN A 196 -16.21 16.91 7.14
C ASN A 196 -14.68 17.08 7.07
N TYR A 197 -14.16 18.05 7.81
CA TYR A 197 -12.72 18.35 7.82
C TYR A 197 -11.83 17.25 8.42
N ASN A 198 -12.41 16.36 9.25
CA ASN A 198 -11.70 15.23 9.84
C ASN A 198 -11.65 14.03 8.89
N LYS A 199 -12.36 14.08 7.75
CA LYS A 199 -12.45 12.94 6.83
C LYS A 199 -11.97 13.37 5.45
N LYS A 200 -10.94 12.69 4.94
CA LYS A 200 -10.32 12.97 3.64
C LYS A 200 -10.40 11.74 2.75
N LEU A 201 -11.02 11.89 1.59
CA LEU A 201 -11.11 10.86 0.57
C LEU A 201 -10.22 11.27 -0.61
N PHE A 202 -9.34 10.39 -1.05
CA PHE A 202 -8.49 10.62 -2.21
C PHE A 202 -8.71 9.53 -3.26
N LEU A 203 -8.84 9.93 -4.52
CA LEU A 203 -8.89 9.03 -5.66
C LEU A 203 -7.57 9.12 -6.42
N PHE A 204 -6.82 8.03 -6.50
CA PHE A 204 -5.50 8.04 -7.14
C PHE A 204 -5.47 7.20 -8.42
N ASP A 205 -4.62 7.60 -9.35
CA ASP A 205 -4.32 6.84 -10.55
C ASP A 205 -3.27 5.77 -10.23
N SER A 206 -3.69 4.50 -10.20
CA SER A 206 -2.80 3.35 -9.98
C SER A 206 -1.76 3.15 -11.09
N PHE A 207 -1.96 3.72 -12.28
CA PHE A 207 -1.03 3.57 -13.39
C PHE A 207 0.10 4.60 -13.36
N SER A 208 -0.11 5.76 -12.72
CA SER A 208 0.83 6.89 -12.69
C SER A 208 2.19 6.55 -12.07
N ARG A 209 2.21 5.71 -11.02
CA ARG A 209 3.42 5.19 -10.37
C ARG A 209 3.09 3.82 -9.78
N LYS A 210 3.28 2.77 -10.58
CA LYS A 210 3.08 1.38 -10.12
C LYS A 210 3.95 1.10 -8.90
N ILE A 211 3.38 1.16 -7.70
CA ILE A 211 3.95 0.47 -6.57
C ILE A 211 3.31 -0.91 -6.57
N TYR A 212 3.92 -1.81 -7.35
CA TYR A 212 3.48 -3.19 -7.53
C TYR A 212 3.12 -3.81 -6.16
N GLY A 213 1.88 -4.28 -6.02
CA GLY A 213 1.38 -5.01 -4.85
C GLY A 213 0.74 -4.15 -3.74
N ILE A 214 0.91 -2.83 -3.74
CA ILE A 214 0.21 -1.94 -2.79
C ILE A 214 -1.24 -1.71 -3.20
N GLU A 215 -1.46 -1.62 -4.51
CA GLU A 215 -2.77 -1.48 -5.15
C GLU A 215 -3.62 -2.76 -5.13
N THR A 216 -3.10 -3.88 -4.61
CA THR A 216 -3.82 -5.16 -4.54
C THR A 216 -4.31 -5.51 -3.14
N ASN A 217 -3.77 -4.85 -2.11
CA ASN A 217 -4.04 -5.18 -0.71
C ASN A 217 -4.72 -4.03 0.04
N TYR A 218 -5.48 -4.38 1.07
CA TYR A 218 -5.87 -3.41 2.10
C TYR A 218 -4.64 -3.12 2.95
N ILE A 219 -4.25 -1.84 3.05
CA ILE A 219 -3.13 -1.38 3.87
C ILE A 219 -3.66 -0.34 4.84
N SER A 220 -3.25 -0.44 6.10
CA SER A 220 -3.52 0.56 7.13
C SER A 220 -2.20 0.99 7.76
N ILE A 221 -2.07 2.30 8.00
CA ILE A 221 -0.84 2.93 8.47
C ILE A 221 -1.16 3.70 9.74
N ASN A 222 -0.58 3.28 10.86
CA ASN A 222 -0.61 4.02 12.12
C ASN A 222 0.76 4.65 12.39
N VAL A 223 0.89 5.92 12.01
CA VAL A 223 2.14 6.69 12.15
C VAL A 223 2.49 6.97 13.61
N LYS A 224 1.51 7.04 14.51
CA LYS A 224 1.73 7.28 15.95
C LYS A 224 2.38 6.06 16.60
N GLN A 225 1.84 4.88 16.31
CA GLN A 225 2.34 3.60 16.83
C GLN A 225 3.52 3.04 16.01
N LYS A 226 3.85 3.65 14.86
CA LYS A 226 4.88 3.17 13.92
C LYS A 226 4.59 1.76 13.40
N ILE A 227 3.32 1.50 13.15
CA ILE A 227 2.82 0.23 12.62
C ILE A 227 2.21 0.46 11.25
N LEU A 228 2.53 -0.41 10.30
CA LEU A 228 1.80 -0.59 9.06
C LEU A 228 1.35 -2.04 9.01
N PHE A 229 0.11 -2.32 8.62
CA PHE A 229 -0.28 -3.69 8.33
C PHE A 229 -1.02 -3.78 7.02
N PHE A 230 -0.98 -4.96 6.40
CA PHE A 230 -1.71 -5.22 5.17
C PHE A 230 -2.22 -6.65 5.10
N LYS A 231 -3.31 -6.83 4.35
CA LYS A 231 -3.85 -8.17 4.08
C LYS A 231 -2.96 -8.89 3.08
N SER A 232 -2.51 -10.10 3.42
CA SER A 232 -1.80 -10.96 2.48
C SER A 232 -2.71 -11.33 1.30
N PRO A 233 -2.19 -11.32 0.06
CA PRO A 233 -2.96 -11.72 -1.12
C PRO A 233 -3.11 -13.25 -1.25
N ILE A 234 -2.21 -14.04 -0.66
CA ILE A 234 -2.16 -15.51 -0.80
C ILE A 234 -2.90 -16.20 0.35
N GLU A 235 -2.81 -15.62 1.55
CA GLU A 235 -3.37 -16.19 2.77
C GLU A 235 -4.32 -15.20 3.42
N SER A 236 -5.28 -15.67 4.22
CA SER A 236 -6.19 -14.78 4.95
C SER A 236 -5.52 -14.09 6.16
N VAL A 237 -4.20 -13.93 6.19
CA VAL A 237 -3.45 -13.35 7.30
C VAL A 237 -3.22 -11.85 7.12
N PHE A 238 -2.95 -11.14 8.22
CA PHE A 238 -2.34 -9.82 8.17
C PHE A 238 -0.83 -9.91 8.36
N ILE A 239 -0.11 -9.10 7.61
CA ILE A 239 1.33 -8.89 7.79
C ILE A 239 1.48 -7.50 8.41
N GLU A 240 1.94 -7.47 9.66
CA GLU A 240 2.29 -6.27 10.41
C GLU A 240 3.77 -5.96 10.20
N ILE A 241 4.08 -4.70 9.98
CA ILE A 241 5.42 -4.14 9.81
C ILE A 241 5.60 -3.04 10.86
N GLN A 242 6.65 -3.19 11.67
CA GLN A 242 7.05 -2.24 12.72
C GLN A 242 8.32 -1.47 12.37
N ASN A 243 8.85 -1.63 11.15
CA ASN A 243 9.99 -0.84 10.67
C ASN A 243 9.61 0.65 10.54
N LYS A 244 10.02 1.46 11.52
CA LYS A 244 9.74 2.90 11.60
C LYS A 244 10.02 3.65 10.29
N ASN A 245 11.18 3.39 9.68
CA ASN A 245 11.61 4.10 8.47
C ASN A 245 10.71 3.77 7.27
N LEU A 246 10.27 2.51 7.15
CA LEU A 246 9.34 2.09 6.11
C LEU A 246 7.95 2.69 6.35
N VAL A 247 7.44 2.63 7.57
CA VAL A 247 6.12 3.18 7.94
C VAL A 247 6.06 4.69 7.65
N GLU A 248 7.10 5.44 8.05
CA GLU A 248 7.17 6.89 7.80
C GLU A 248 7.32 7.20 6.32
N ARG A 249 8.12 6.44 5.57
CA ARG A 249 8.25 6.61 4.12
C ARG A 249 6.94 6.33 3.39
N MET A 250 6.23 5.28 3.78
CA MET A 250 4.93 4.91 3.25
C MET A 250 3.88 5.99 3.53
N HIS A 251 3.80 6.46 4.76
CA HIS A 251 2.91 7.57 5.10
C HIS A 251 3.27 8.84 4.32
N LYS A 252 4.56 9.21 4.27
CA LYS A 252 5.04 10.39 3.53
C LYS A 252 4.72 10.30 2.05
N TYR A 253 4.83 9.11 1.45
CA TYR A 253 4.47 8.90 0.06
C TYR A 253 3.01 9.29 -0.20
N TYR A 254 2.07 8.93 0.67
CA TYR A 254 0.65 9.25 0.49
C TYR A 254 0.18 10.56 1.17
N SER A 255 1.05 11.30 1.85
CA SER A 255 0.70 12.57 2.50
C SER A 255 1.46 13.77 1.95
N SER A 256 2.58 13.54 1.26
CA SER A 256 3.41 14.62 0.70
C SER A 256 2.83 15.13 -0.62
N PRO A 257 2.67 16.46 -0.78
CA PRO A 257 2.25 17.06 -2.05
C PRO A 257 3.19 16.75 -3.23
N VAL A 258 4.47 16.44 -2.96
CA VAL A 258 5.50 16.23 -3.98
C VAL A 258 5.65 14.75 -4.34
N GLN A 259 5.50 13.86 -3.36
CA GLN A 259 5.77 12.43 -3.54
C GLN A 259 4.51 11.61 -3.85
N ALA A 260 3.33 12.14 -3.52
CA ALA A 260 2.05 11.47 -3.72
C ALA A 260 1.83 11.01 -5.16
N PRO A 261 1.14 9.86 -5.35
CA PRO A 261 0.72 9.44 -6.67
C PRO A 261 -0.20 10.51 -7.27
N SER A 262 -0.33 10.55 -8.61
CA SER A 262 -1.27 11.46 -9.24
C SER A 262 -2.68 11.16 -8.74
N HIS A 263 -3.35 12.16 -8.16
CA HIS A 263 -4.60 11.97 -7.44
C HIS A 263 -5.53 13.17 -7.53
N VAL A 264 -6.80 12.90 -7.25
CA VAL A 264 -7.87 13.88 -7.05
C VAL A 264 -7.78 14.39 -5.62
N ASN A 265 -7.82 15.72 -5.44
CA ASN A 265 -7.86 16.32 -4.10
C ASN A 265 -9.13 15.88 -3.33
N PHE A 266 -9.13 16.09 -2.01
CA PHE A 266 -10.20 15.54 -1.18
C PHE A 266 -11.58 16.17 -1.40
N LEU A 267 -11.65 17.46 -1.73
CA LEU A 267 -12.92 18.14 -2.02
C LEU A 267 -13.53 17.66 -3.35
N GLU A 268 -12.70 17.59 -4.39
CA GLU A 268 -13.14 17.14 -5.72
C GLU A 268 -13.39 15.62 -5.76
N SER A 269 -12.74 14.84 -4.88
CA SER A 269 -13.03 13.41 -4.73
C SER A 269 -14.48 13.19 -4.28
N VAL A 270 -14.97 13.96 -3.31
CA VAL A 270 -16.38 13.89 -2.85
C VAL A 270 -17.34 14.27 -3.96
N LYS A 271 -17.02 15.32 -4.73
CA LYS A 271 -17.80 15.73 -5.91
C LYS A 271 -17.84 14.63 -6.98
N ILE A 272 -16.73 13.94 -7.22
CA ILE A 272 -16.70 12.81 -8.15
C ILE A 272 -17.51 11.62 -7.65
N ILE A 273 -17.48 11.29 -6.35
CA ILE A 273 -18.37 10.27 -5.77
C ILE A 273 -19.84 10.64 -6.03
N LYS A 274 -20.20 11.92 -5.92
CA LYS A 274 -21.55 12.40 -6.25
C LYS A 274 -21.89 12.23 -7.74
N ILE A 275 -20.97 12.58 -8.65
CA ILE A 275 -21.13 12.36 -10.09
C ILE A 275 -21.35 10.87 -10.41
N LEU A 276 -20.59 9.98 -9.78
CA LEU A 276 -20.73 8.53 -9.94
C LEU A 276 -22.07 8.02 -9.41
N GLN A 277 -22.52 8.54 -8.26
CA GLN A 277 -23.83 8.22 -7.69
C GLN A 277 -24.96 8.61 -8.67
N ASP A 278 -24.90 9.82 -9.21
CA ASP A 278 -25.90 10.33 -10.14
C ASP A 278 -25.86 9.57 -11.47
N ALA A 279 -24.66 9.23 -11.97
CA ALA A 279 -24.50 8.38 -13.15
C ALA A 279 -25.22 7.03 -12.98
N LEU A 280 -25.09 6.39 -11.82
CA LEU A 280 -25.85 5.18 -11.54
C LEU A 280 -27.35 5.48 -11.48
N LYS A 281 -27.81 6.50 -10.74
CA LYS A 281 -29.24 6.87 -10.64
C LYS A 281 -29.88 7.03 -12.02
N TYR A 282 -29.21 7.74 -12.93
CA TYR A 282 -29.72 8.06 -14.27
C TYR A 282 -29.35 7.05 -15.38
N ASN A 283 -28.76 5.89 -15.04
CA ASN A 283 -28.33 4.86 -16.00
C ASN A 283 -27.29 5.34 -17.03
N ASN A 284 -26.43 6.28 -16.63
CA ASN A 284 -25.32 6.68 -17.48
C ASN A 284 -24.29 5.56 -17.56
N ASN A 285 -23.71 5.36 -18.74
CA ASN A 285 -22.60 4.44 -18.94
C ASN A 285 -21.25 5.09 -18.58
N LEU A 286 -20.18 4.29 -18.62
CA LEU A 286 -18.82 4.75 -18.30
C LEU A 286 -18.36 5.94 -19.18
N LYS A 287 -18.71 5.96 -20.47
CA LYS A 287 -18.34 7.05 -21.40
C LYS A 287 -19.01 8.36 -21.01
N GLN A 288 -20.32 8.32 -20.79
CA GLN A 288 -21.12 9.48 -20.36
C GLN A 288 -20.64 10.01 -19.02
N THR A 289 -20.31 9.10 -18.09
CA THR A 289 -19.79 9.48 -16.77
C THR A 289 -18.42 10.15 -16.88
N TYR A 290 -17.52 9.61 -17.70
CA TYR A 290 -16.24 10.25 -17.98
C TYR A 290 -16.42 11.66 -18.56
N GLU A 291 -17.32 11.84 -19.53
CA GLU A 291 -17.63 13.15 -20.11
C GLU A 291 -18.09 14.16 -19.06
N MET A 292 -18.93 13.72 -18.11
CA MET A 292 -19.35 14.56 -16.98
C MET A 292 -18.15 14.94 -16.11
N ILE A 293 -17.29 13.99 -15.75
CA ILE A 293 -16.08 14.27 -14.94
C ILE A 293 -15.15 15.22 -15.68
N ASN A 294 -14.91 15.02 -16.98
CA ASN A 294 -14.03 15.83 -17.81
C ASN A 294 -14.52 17.29 -17.95
N ARG A 295 -15.84 17.49 -17.97
CA ARG A 295 -16.45 18.84 -18.07
C ARG A 295 -16.58 19.54 -16.72
N MET A 296 -16.91 18.80 -15.66
CA MET A 296 -17.25 19.36 -14.36
C MET A 296 -16.06 19.46 -13.41
N THR A 297 -14.93 18.83 -13.72
CA THR A 297 -13.75 18.77 -12.84
C THR A 297 -12.46 18.94 -13.63
N ASN A 298 -11.37 19.28 -12.93
CA ASN A 298 -10.04 19.43 -13.52
C ASN A 298 -9.28 18.08 -13.59
N TYR A 299 -9.96 16.96 -13.33
CA TYR A 299 -9.35 15.64 -13.16
C TYR A 299 -9.65 14.67 -14.30
N GLY A 300 -10.21 15.16 -15.42
CA GLY A 300 -10.52 14.34 -16.60
C GLY A 300 -9.33 13.48 -17.06
N GLU A 301 -8.11 14.02 -17.04
CA GLU A 301 -6.89 13.29 -17.43
C GLU A 301 -6.65 12.02 -16.60
N LEU A 302 -6.86 12.08 -15.28
CA LEU A 302 -6.66 10.91 -14.41
C LEU A 302 -7.66 9.80 -14.73
N PHE A 303 -8.90 10.17 -15.04
CA PHE A 303 -9.95 9.21 -15.39
C PHE A 303 -9.76 8.65 -16.79
N TYR A 304 -9.33 9.48 -17.75
CA TYR A 304 -9.01 9.07 -19.12
C TYR A 304 -7.95 7.97 -19.14
N ASN A 305 -6.89 8.10 -18.33
CA ASN A 305 -5.82 7.12 -18.20
C ASN A 305 -6.28 5.77 -17.62
N ASN A 306 -7.45 5.72 -16.99
CA ASN A 306 -8.05 4.51 -16.42
C ASN A 306 -9.07 3.86 -17.36
N LEU A 307 -9.33 4.43 -18.55
CA LEU A 307 -10.17 3.83 -19.60
C LEU A 307 -9.35 2.87 -20.48
N SER A 308 -10.03 1.91 -21.10
CA SER A 308 -9.40 1.08 -22.14
C SER A 308 -9.08 1.92 -23.38
N VAL A 309 -8.09 1.49 -24.17
CA VAL A 309 -7.66 2.18 -25.40
C VAL A 309 -8.81 2.39 -26.38
N ASP A 310 -9.74 1.45 -26.45
CA ASP A 310 -10.91 1.59 -27.35
C ASP A 310 -11.91 2.61 -26.82
N LEU A 311 -12.19 2.61 -25.51
CA LEU A 311 -13.03 3.63 -24.90
C LEU A 311 -12.44 5.04 -25.04
N GLN A 312 -11.12 5.17 -24.97
CA GLN A 312 -10.40 6.44 -25.14
C GLN A 312 -10.60 7.07 -26.53
N LYS A 313 -10.87 6.26 -27.57
CA LYS A 313 -11.16 6.76 -28.93
C LYS A 313 -12.58 7.30 -29.07
N GLU A 314 -13.46 6.96 -28.13
CA GLU A 314 -14.89 7.24 -28.18
C GLU A 314 -15.31 8.39 -27.24
N VAL A 315 -14.36 9.02 -26.57
CA VAL A 315 -14.60 10.11 -25.62
C VAL A 315 -13.73 11.32 -25.95
N THR A 316 -14.12 12.47 -25.46
CA THR A 316 -13.36 13.71 -25.62
C THR A 316 -12.00 13.61 -24.91
N SER A 317 -10.97 14.19 -25.53
CA SER A 317 -9.66 14.31 -24.88
C SER A 317 -9.77 15.11 -23.59
N PRO A 318 -8.90 14.85 -22.59
CA PRO A 318 -8.90 15.57 -21.34
C PRO A 318 -8.83 17.08 -21.54
N VAL A 319 -9.71 17.82 -20.87
CA VAL A 319 -9.65 19.28 -20.87
C VAL A 319 -8.44 19.71 -20.05
N LYS A 320 -7.37 20.14 -20.73
CA LYS A 320 -6.23 20.79 -20.09
C LYS A 320 -6.64 22.21 -19.70
N LEU A 321 -7.25 22.37 -18.52
CA LEU A 321 -7.38 23.70 -17.93
C LEU A 321 -5.97 24.19 -17.59
N LYS A 322 -5.60 25.35 -18.15
CA LYS A 322 -4.31 26.00 -17.90
C LYS A 322 -4.12 26.09 -16.38
N ARG A 323 -3.01 25.51 -15.90
CA ARG A 323 -2.58 25.58 -14.50
C ARG A 323 -2.36 27.02 -14.07
#